data_AF-L0FY88-F1
#
_entry.id   AF-L0FY88-F1
#
_cell.length_a   1.000
_cell.length_b   1.000
_cell.length_c   1.000
_cell.angle_alpha   90.00
_cell.angle_beta   90.00
_cell.angle_gamma   90.00
#
_symmetry.space_group_name_H-M   'P 1'
#
loop_
_entity.id
_entity.type
_entity.pdbx_description
1 polymer ?
#
loop_
_entity_poly.entity_id
_entity_poly.type
_entity_poly.pdbx_seq_one_letter_code
_entity_poly.pdbx_strand_id
1 'polypeptide(L)'
;MKVIPEIVDHDKRQSIVSRILLTGDGNDLVFLDTNILIWIYRLNTESFKELKIFLGNLISNKRLVIPNWVIHEYNSLLNNYSEHVFYPFKKRLRSLEKEISYLEEMGLLIADNEFSKRNGFTNKHNFMSEIKSETESLRQKINLLTHKNNYKNEKRRSFIEKLVENAQSNCNISELVKNLEYNEFRYNHRIPPGFEDESKTENKFGDLMIWREVIENCKLRESKNAIFITLDSKKDWVFSPNRVIRHGKEINNNTNGCHYFILPWLTKEFKEETHGDFVEIMNINSVVDILYSPDHHPIEFERFKNLAKTVALELKNSETNRIIEWFLVNGDKLNFLINGICKWDFSPGEVDVDELRQWCVKNIKIEIDWKKVEWNNVFMQLFI
;
A
#
# COMPACT_ATOMS: atom_id res chain seq x y z
N MET A 1 -12.53 -15.62 -23.99
CA MET A 1 -11.57 -15.30 -22.92
C MET A 1 -10.51 -14.36 -23.51
N LYS A 2 -10.05 -13.34 -22.79
CA LYS A 2 -9.03 -12.41 -23.32
C LYS A 2 -7.63 -13.01 -23.12
N VAL A 3 -6.76 -12.86 -24.12
CA VAL A 3 -5.34 -13.19 -24.00
C VAL A 3 -4.68 -12.22 -23.02
N ILE A 4 -3.70 -12.68 -22.25
CA ILE A 4 -2.88 -11.80 -21.41
C ILE A 4 -2.16 -10.81 -22.32
N PRO A 5 -2.45 -9.50 -22.21
CA PRO A 5 -1.83 -8.51 -23.07
C PRO A 5 -0.35 -8.32 -22.70
N GLU A 6 0.48 -8.11 -23.72
CA GLU A 6 1.90 -7.78 -23.52
C GLU A 6 2.07 -6.35 -22.95
N ILE A 7 1.16 -5.45 -23.33
CA ILE A 7 1.14 -4.05 -22.95
C ILE A 7 -0.20 -3.74 -22.28
N VAL A 8 -0.17 -3.17 -21.08
CA VAL A 8 -1.38 -2.72 -20.38
C VAL A 8 -1.33 -1.22 -20.12
N ASP A 9 -2.47 -0.55 -20.34
CA ASP A 9 -2.64 0.86 -20.00
C ASP A 9 -2.82 1.02 -18.48
N HIS A 10 -1.73 1.38 -17.80
CA HIS A 10 -1.72 1.54 -16.36
C HIS A 10 -2.39 2.86 -15.94
N ASP A 11 -2.21 3.93 -16.71
CA ASP A 11 -2.83 5.24 -16.44
C ASP A 11 -4.36 5.12 -16.46
N LYS A 12 -4.91 4.49 -17.52
CA LYS A 12 -6.36 4.26 -17.63
C LYS A 12 -6.89 3.41 -16.49
N ARG A 13 -6.16 2.35 -16.10
CA ARG A 13 -6.54 1.53 -14.94
C ARG A 13 -6.55 2.38 -13.67
N GLN A 14 -5.50 3.16 -13.41
CA GLN A 14 -5.43 4.02 -12.23
C GLN A 14 -6.58 5.01 -12.19
N SER A 15 -6.94 5.65 -13.30
CA SER A 15 -8.07 6.58 -13.37
C SER A 15 -9.42 5.93 -13.04
N ILE A 16 -9.66 4.69 -13.51
CA ILE A 16 -10.90 3.96 -13.19
C ILE A 16 -10.92 3.60 -11.70
N VAL A 17 -9.81 3.06 -11.19
CA VAL A 17 -9.68 2.64 -9.80
C VAL A 17 -9.77 3.83 -8.85
N SER A 18 -9.13 4.97 -9.16
CA SER A 18 -9.19 6.17 -8.33
C SER A 18 -10.61 6.72 -8.25
N ARG A 19 -11.31 6.79 -9.39
CA ARG A 19 -12.73 7.17 -9.42
C ARG A 19 -13.55 6.26 -8.51
N ILE A 20 -13.38 4.93 -8.61
CA ILE A 20 -14.09 3.99 -7.74
C ILE A 20 -13.74 4.26 -6.28
N LEU A 21 -12.46 4.23 -5.89
CA LEU A 21 -12.06 4.34 -4.48
C LEU A 21 -12.44 5.68 -3.82
N LEU A 22 -12.36 6.79 -4.56
CA LEU A 22 -12.51 8.14 -4.01
C LEU A 22 -13.92 8.71 -4.21
N THR A 23 -14.54 8.42 -5.36
CA THR A 23 -15.80 9.07 -5.79
C THR A 23 -16.89 8.08 -6.22
N GLY A 24 -16.65 6.77 -6.11
CA GLY A 24 -17.59 5.74 -6.54
C GLY A 24 -18.93 5.84 -5.81
N ASP A 25 -20.00 5.43 -6.48
CA ASP A 25 -21.34 5.47 -5.94
C ASP A 25 -21.62 4.27 -5.02
N GLY A 26 -22.78 4.24 -4.35
CA GLY A 26 -23.14 3.20 -3.38
C GLY A 26 -23.23 1.78 -3.94
N ASN A 27 -23.13 1.61 -5.27
CA ASN A 27 -23.15 0.30 -5.93
C ASN A 27 -21.74 -0.24 -6.16
N ASP A 28 -20.69 0.58 -6.12
CA ASP A 28 -19.31 0.12 -6.26
C ASP A 28 -18.81 -0.51 -4.95
N LEU A 29 -18.33 -1.75 -5.01
CA LEU A 29 -17.91 -2.50 -3.82
C LEU A 29 -16.39 -2.58 -3.67
N VAL A 30 -15.93 -2.47 -2.43
CA VAL A 30 -14.52 -2.63 -2.04
C VAL A 30 -14.43 -3.74 -1.00
N PHE A 31 -13.58 -4.71 -1.27
CA PHE A 31 -13.37 -5.89 -0.44
C PHE A 31 -11.98 -5.88 0.17
N LEU A 32 -11.84 -6.39 1.40
CA LEU A 32 -10.55 -6.52 2.07
C LEU A 32 -10.15 -7.98 2.25
N ASP A 33 -8.86 -8.22 2.11
CA ASP A 33 -8.20 -9.49 2.45
C ASP A 33 -7.82 -9.57 3.95
N THR A 34 -7.63 -10.79 4.46
CA THR A 34 -7.18 -11.08 5.83
C THR A 34 -5.83 -10.41 6.13
N ASN A 35 -4.91 -10.40 5.16
CA ASN A 35 -3.60 -9.78 5.34
C ASN A 35 -3.67 -8.27 5.62
N ILE A 36 -4.72 -7.57 5.15
CA ILE A 36 -4.98 -6.15 5.44
C ILE A 36 -5.38 -5.99 6.92
N LEU A 37 -6.25 -6.86 7.43
CA LEU A 37 -6.66 -6.85 8.84
C LEU A 37 -5.47 -7.08 9.78
N ILE A 38 -4.53 -7.94 9.38
CA ILE A 38 -3.28 -8.18 10.11
C ILE A 38 -2.37 -6.94 10.02
N TRP A 39 -2.27 -6.32 8.84
CA TRP A 39 -1.43 -5.15 8.62
C TRP A 39 -1.83 -3.94 9.46
N ILE A 40 -3.12 -3.76 9.74
CA ILE A 40 -3.64 -2.71 10.64
C ILE A 40 -2.93 -2.71 12.01
N TYR A 41 -2.55 -3.87 12.53
CA TYR A 41 -1.80 -3.97 13.81
C TYR A 41 -0.35 -3.47 13.70
N ARG A 42 0.22 -3.47 12.50
CA ARG A 42 1.60 -3.10 12.23
C ARG A 42 1.78 -1.61 11.98
N LEU A 43 0.70 -0.91 11.66
CA LEU A 43 0.71 0.53 11.39
C LEU A 43 1.04 1.36 12.64
N ASN A 44 1.88 2.38 12.44
CA ASN A 44 2.06 3.43 13.44
C ASN A 44 0.74 4.18 13.70
N THR A 45 0.70 5.01 14.75
CA THR A 45 -0.52 5.69 15.19
C THR A 45 -1.12 6.60 14.12
N GLU A 46 -0.30 7.37 13.41
CA GLU A 46 -0.78 8.35 12.43
C GLU A 46 -1.29 7.65 11.18
N SER A 47 -0.51 6.73 10.59
CA SER A 47 -0.94 5.96 9.41
C SER A 47 -2.22 5.16 9.66
N PHE A 48 -2.42 4.64 10.87
CA PHE A 48 -3.68 4.00 11.21
C PHE A 48 -4.87 4.96 11.23
N LYS A 49 -4.70 6.19 11.73
CA LYS A 49 -5.78 7.18 11.72
C LYS A 49 -6.19 7.49 10.28
N GLU A 50 -5.21 7.65 9.40
CA GLU A 50 -5.44 7.91 7.97
C GLU A 50 -6.15 6.73 7.29
N LEU A 51 -5.67 5.50 7.49
CA LEU A 51 -6.36 4.31 6.96
C LEU A 51 -7.78 4.18 7.51
N LYS A 52 -7.99 4.50 8.80
CA LYS A 52 -9.32 4.48 9.43
C LYS A 52 -10.27 5.49 8.78
N ILE A 53 -9.79 6.66 8.36
CA ILE A 53 -10.61 7.64 7.63
C ILE A 53 -11.04 7.06 6.28
N PHE A 54 -10.10 6.51 5.52
CA PHE A 54 -10.40 5.88 4.22
C PHE A 54 -11.44 4.76 4.34
N LEU A 55 -11.20 3.80 5.24
CA LEU A 55 -12.15 2.70 5.47
C LEU A 55 -13.49 3.19 6.03
N GLY A 56 -13.46 4.20 6.90
CA GLY A 56 -14.66 4.85 7.44
C GLY A 56 -15.54 5.45 6.35
N ASN A 57 -14.94 6.15 5.38
CA ASN A 57 -15.66 6.71 4.23
C ASN A 57 -16.33 5.59 3.39
N LEU A 58 -15.65 4.47 3.17
CA LEU A 58 -16.23 3.33 2.46
C LEU A 58 -17.40 2.71 3.24
N ILE A 59 -17.31 2.59 4.56
CA ILE A 59 -18.41 2.10 5.41
C ILE A 59 -19.61 3.03 5.36
N SER A 60 -19.39 4.35 5.52
CA SER A 60 -20.47 5.34 5.53
C SER A 60 -21.26 5.34 4.22
N ASN A 61 -20.61 5.04 3.10
CA ASN A 61 -21.24 4.89 1.80
C ASN A 61 -21.77 3.47 1.52
N LYS A 62 -21.67 2.55 2.49
CA LYS A 62 -22.03 1.13 2.38
C LYS A 62 -21.26 0.39 1.28
N ARG A 63 -20.02 0.77 1.00
CA ARG A 63 -19.22 0.22 -0.11
C ARG A 63 -18.20 -0.81 0.34
N LEU A 64 -17.78 -0.76 1.60
CA LEU A 64 -16.87 -1.75 2.17
C LEU A 64 -17.60 -3.06 2.45
N VAL A 65 -16.98 -4.18 2.05
CA VAL A 65 -17.41 -5.52 2.41
C VAL A 65 -16.22 -6.33 2.91
N ILE A 66 -16.37 -7.02 4.03
CA ILE A 66 -15.40 -7.99 4.54
C ILE A 66 -16.00 -9.39 4.33
N PRO A 67 -15.42 -10.20 3.43
CA PRO A 67 -15.84 -11.58 3.25
C PRO A 67 -15.84 -12.35 4.58
N ASN A 68 -16.81 -13.23 4.77
CA ASN A 68 -16.89 -14.03 5.98
C ASN A 68 -15.69 -14.97 6.12
N TRP A 69 -15.16 -15.48 5.02
CA TRP A 69 -13.94 -16.29 5.05
C TRP A 69 -12.71 -15.49 5.54
N VAL A 70 -12.63 -14.20 5.20
CA VAL A 70 -11.60 -13.30 5.72
C VAL A 70 -11.73 -13.15 7.25
N ILE A 71 -12.95 -13.03 7.75
CA ILE A 71 -13.23 -12.97 9.19
C ILE A 71 -12.85 -14.31 9.87
N HIS A 72 -13.17 -15.43 9.24
CA HIS A 72 -12.82 -16.77 9.73
C HIS A 72 -11.29 -16.95 9.85
N GLU A 73 -10.55 -16.62 8.79
CA GLU A 73 -9.09 -16.69 8.79
C GLU A 73 -8.49 -15.78 9.86
N TYR A 74 -8.95 -14.53 9.94
CA TYR A 74 -8.50 -13.58 10.97
C TYR A 74 -8.71 -14.13 12.39
N ASN A 75 -9.88 -14.69 12.68
CA ASN A 75 -10.19 -15.28 13.99
C ASN A 75 -9.32 -16.52 14.28
N SER A 76 -9.09 -17.39 13.27
CA SER A 76 -8.20 -18.54 13.40
C SER A 76 -6.78 -18.09 13.75
N LEU A 77 -6.25 -17.08 13.06
CA LEU A 77 -4.91 -16.54 13.30
C LEU A 77 -4.77 -15.89 14.68
N LEU A 78 -5.82 -15.23 15.16
CA LEU A 78 -5.84 -14.66 16.52
C LEU A 78 -5.78 -15.73 17.61
N ASN A 79 -6.54 -16.81 17.45
CA ASN A 79 -6.61 -17.89 18.43
C ASN A 79 -5.34 -18.74 18.44
N ASN A 80 -4.77 -19.00 17.25
CA ASN A 80 -3.73 -20.00 17.09
C ASN A 80 -2.30 -19.41 17.00
N TYR A 81 -2.11 -18.15 16.56
CA TYR A 81 -0.79 -17.64 16.15
C TYR A 81 -0.51 -16.15 16.46
N SER A 82 -0.99 -15.67 17.63
CA SER A 82 -1.11 -14.22 17.90
C SER A 82 0.19 -13.39 17.85
N GLU A 83 1.34 -13.86 18.32
CA GLU A 83 2.56 -13.02 18.29
C GLU A 83 3.27 -13.06 16.92
N HIS A 84 3.46 -14.23 16.33
CA HIS A 84 4.26 -14.39 15.11
C HIS A 84 3.60 -13.81 13.87
N VAL A 85 2.26 -13.88 13.79
CA VAL A 85 1.51 -13.40 12.62
C VAL A 85 1.33 -11.88 12.69
N PHE A 86 0.96 -11.34 13.85
CA PHE A 86 0.70 -9.91 13.99
C PHE A 86 1.98 -9.10 14.22
N TYR A 87 3.05 -9.72 14.73
CA TYR A 87 4.34 -9.07 14.93
C TYR A 87 5.54 -9.94 14.46
N PRO A 88 5.68 -10.18 13.13
CA PRO A 88 6.74 -11.02 12.59
C PRO A 88 8.14 -10.43 12.76
N PHE A 89 8.24 -9.13 13.09
CA PHE A 89 9.51 -8.41 13.20
C PHE A 89 10.38 -8.90 14.35
N LYS A 90 9.81 -9.42 15.43
CA LYS A 90 10.57 -9.93 16.60
C LYS A 90 11.62 -10.97 16.22
N LYS A 91 11.27 -11.93 15.35
CA LYS A 91 12.21 -12.96 14.87
C LYS A 91 13.31 -12.35 14.01
N ARG A 92 12.97 -11.42 13.11
CA ARG A 92 13.92 -10.75 12.23
C ARG A 92 14.89 -9.85 13.01
N LEU A 93 14.38 -9.10 13.98
CA LEU A 93 15.17 -8.24 14.87
C LEU A 93 16.19 -9.05 15.70
N ARG A 94 15.77 -10.20 16.23
CA ARG A 94 16.69 -11.15 16.90
C ARG A 94 17.73 -11.74 15.95
N SER A 95 17.38 -11.95 14.68
CA SER A 95 18.36 -12.40 13.68
C SER A 95 19.37 -11.31 13.39
N LEU A 96 18.92 -10.07 13.21
CA LEU A 96 19.79 -8.91 13.00
C LEU A 96 20.74 -8.69 14.18
N GLU A 97 20.27 -8.88 15.41
CA GLU A 97 21.11 -8.82 16.61
C GLU A 97 22.26 -9.84 16.57
N LYS A 98 22.03 -11.04 16.03
CA LYS A 98 23.09 -12.04 15.82
C LYS A 98 24.09 -11.61 14.75
N GLU A 99 23.61 -11.06 13.64
CA GLU A 99 24.48 -10.53 12.57
C GLU A 99 25.35 -9.37 13.05
N ILE A 100 24.83 -8.52 13.93
CA ILE A 100 25.60 -7.44 14.58
C ILE A 100 26.75 -8.01 15.41
N SER A 101 26.50 -9.04 16.22
CA SER A 101 27.55 -9.70 16.98
C SER A 101 28.59 -10.37 16.07
N TYR A 102 28.15 -10.96 14.96
CA TYR A 102 29.06 -11.54 13.96
C TYR A 102 29.93 -10.48 13.28
N LEU A 103 29.40 -9.28 13.01
CA LEU A 103 30.18 -8.15 12.49
C LEU A 103 31.32 -7.75 13.43
N GLU A 104 31.07 -7.70 14.75
CA GLU A 104 32.09 -7.39 15.74
C GLU A 104 33.20 -8.47 15.77
N GLU A 105 32.84 -9.74 15.68
CA GLU A 105 33.78 -10.86 15.59
C GLU A 105 34.64 -10.78 14.32
N MET A 106 34.02 -10.51 13.17
CA MET A 106 34.71 -10.35 11.90
C MET A 106 35.68 -9.16 11.91
N GLY A 107 35.29 -8.05 12.52
CA GLY A 107 36.17 -6.90 12.74
C GLY A 107 37.43 -7.29 13.52
N LEU A 108 37.29 -8.11 14.57
CA LEU A 108 38.43 -8.59 15.35
C LEU A 108 39.36 -9.51 14.55
N LEU A 109 38.82 -10.34 13.67
CA LEU A 109 39.58 -11.31 12.87
C LEU A 109 40.31 -10.65 11.69
N ILE A 110 39.65 -9.74 10.99
CA ILE A 110 40.16 -9.15 9.74
C ILE A 110 41.03 -7.93 10.01
N ALA A 111 40.64 -7.05 10.94
CA ALA A 111 41.34 -5.80 11.11
C ALA A 111 42.65 -5.99 11.89
N ASP A 112 43.74 -5.51 11.30
CA ASP A 112 44.99 -5.23 11.98
C ASP A 112 45.31 -3.71 11.88
N ASN A 113 46.46 -3.30 12.40
CA ASN A 113 46.85 -1.89 12.37
C ASN A 113 47.12 -1.37 10.94
N GLU A 114 47.55 -2.24 10.03
CA GLU A 114 47.85 -1.87 8.64
C GLU A 114 46.57 -1.66 7.85
N PHE A 115 45.64 -2.61 7.93
CA PHE A 115 44.27 -2.50 7.44
C PHE A 115 43.59 -1.24 7.96
N SER A 116 43.65 -1.00 9.28
CA SER A 116 42.98 0.14 9.90
C SER A 116 43.51 1.47 9.37
N LYS A 117 44.84 1.63 9.30
CA LYS A 117 45.48 2.86 8.79
C LYS A 117 45.20 3.09 7.32
N ARG A 118 45.20 2.03 6.50
CA ARG A 118 44.87 2.13 5.06
C ARG A 118 43.44 2.63 4.81
N ASN A 119 42.53 2.38 5.75
CA ASN A 119 41.12 2.75 5.66
C ASN A 119 40.76 3.98 6.51
N GLY A 120 41.74 4.79 6.91
CA GLY A 120 41.49 6.08 7.58
C GLY A 120 41.35 6.03 9.10
N PHE A 121 41.56 4.89 9.74
CA PHE A 121 41.55 4.75 11.21
C PHE A 121 42.96 4.84 11.80
N THR A 122 43.08 5.28 13.05
CA THR A 122 44.40 5.47 13.67
C THR A 122 45.12 4.15 13.97
N ASN A 123 44.37 3.13 14.39
CA ASN A 123 44.83 1.78 14.70
C ASN A 123 43.64 0.83 14.85
N LYS A 124 43.91 -0.48 15.04
CA LYS A 124 42.87 -1.50 15.26
C LYS A 124 41.93 -1.16 16.41
N HIS A 125 42.45 -0.62 17.51
CA HIS A 125 41.64 -0.29 18.68
C HIS A 125 40.61 0.80 18.35
N ASN A 126 41.02 1.86 17.65
CA ASN A 126 40.12 2.93 17.22
C ASN A 126 39.04 2.40 16.25
N PHE A 127 39.42 1.63 15.23
CA PHE A 127 38.47 0.98 14.33
C PHE A 127 37.43 0.13 15.08
N MET A 128 37.89 -0.73 16.00
CA MET A 128 37.00 -1.57 16.80
C MET A 128 36.12 -0.77 17.77
N SER A 129 36.61 0.35 18.29
CA SER A 129 35.84 1.22 19.17
C SER A 129 34.68 1.91 18.44
N GLU A 130 34.89 2.30 17.18
CA GLU A 130 33.85 2.88 16.33
C GLU A 130 32.79 1.84 15.97
N ILE A 131 33.21 0.65 15.51
CA ILE A 131 32.29 -0.49 15.29
C ILE A 131 31.43 -0.72 16.52
N LYS A 132 32.07 -0.86 17.70
CA LYS A 132 31.35 -1.15 18.94
C LYS A 132 30.35 -0.04 19.32
N SER A 133 30.69 1.22 19.08
CA SER A 133 29.79 2.35 19.34
C SER A 133 28.57 2.32 18.40
N GLU A 134 28.79 2.04 17.12
CA GLU A 134 27.71 1.94 16.12
C GLU A 134 26.79 0.74 16.38
N THR A 135 27.37 -0.43 16.67
CA THR A 135 26.61 -1.66 16.96
C THR A 135 25.82 -1.54 18.26
N GLU A 136 26.34 -0.86 19.29
CA GLU A 136 25.62 -0.61 20.53
C GLU A 136 24.40 0.32 20.29
N SER A 137 24.57 1.38 19.50
CA SER A 137 23.45 2.24 19.09
C SER A 137 22.37 1.45 18.35
N LEU A 138 22.76 0.51 17.48
CA LEU A 138 21.83 -0.37 16.76
C LEU A 138 21.13 -1.35 17.71
N ARG A 139 21.85 -1.97 18.65
CA ARG A 139 21.29 -2.87 19.66
C ARG A 139 20.22 -2.18 20.50
N GLN A 140 20.46 -0.94 20.93
CA GLN A 140 19.47 -0.14 21.66
C GLN A 140 18.18 0.05 20.85
N LYS A 141 18.28 0.41 19.56
CA LYS A 141 17.12 0.56 18.67
C LYS A 141 16.38 -0.77 18.45
N ILE A 142 17.12 -1.85 18.23
CA ILE A 142 16.56 -3.21 18.10
C ILE A 142 15.79 -3.59 19.35
N ASN A 143 16.33 -3.30 20.53
CA ASN A 143 15.69 -3.61 21.80
C ASN A 143 14.35 -2.86 21.97
N LEU A 144 14.34 -1.55 21.68
CA LEU A 144 13.14 -0.72 21.69
C LEU A 144 12.05 -1.25 20.75
N LEU A 145 12.43 -1.67 19.53
CA LEU A 145 11.51 -2.25 18.57
C LEU A 145 11.04 -3.65 19.00
N THR A 146 11.90 -4.45 19.63
CA THR A 146 11.57 -5.81 20.05
C THR A 146 10.56 -5.84 21.20
N HIS A 147 10.64 -4.89 22.14
CA HIS A 147 9.75 -4.81 23.30
C HIS A 147 8.32 -4.32 22.98
N LYS A 148 8.06 -3.89 21.74
CA LYS A 148 6.75 -3.34 21.37
C LYS A 148 5.71 -4.46 21.19
N ASN A 149 4.78 -4.60 22.15
CA ASN A 149 3.64 -5.52 22.07
C ASN A 149 2.56 -5.03 21.07
N ASN A 150 2.93 -4.81 19.80
CA ASN A 150 2.01 -4.32 18.78
C ASN A 150 0.81 -5.25 18.53
N TYR A 151 0.94 -6.55 18.80
CA TYR A 151 -0.13 -7.53 18.58
C TYR A 151 -1.26 -7.44 19.65
N LYS A 152 -0.98 -6.90 20.85
CA LYS A 152 -1.97 -6.68 21.91
C LYS A 152 -2.55 -5.26 21.88
N ASN A 153 -2.77 -4.73 20.68
CA ASN A 153 -3.27 -3.37 20.53
C ASN A 153 -4.81 -3.35 20.56
N GLU A 154 -5.37 -3.10 21.74
CA GLU A 154 -6.83 -3.03 21.97
C GLU A 154 -7.52 -2.01 21.06
N LYS A 155 -6.88 -0.88 20.76
CA LYS A 155 -7.45 0.13 19.85
C LYS A 155 -7.59 -0.41 18.42
N ARG A 156 -6.63 -1.23 17.95
CA ARG A 156 -6.68 -1.86 16.62
C ARG A 156 -7.72 -2.97 16.60
N ARG A 157 -7.75 -3.79 17.65
CA ARG A 157 -8.74 -4.86 17.83
C ARG A 157 -10.17 -4.30 17.82
N SER A 158 -10.46 -3.32 18.67
CA SER A 158 -11.77 -2.68 18.75
C SER A 158 -12.17 -2.01 17.43
N PHE A 159 -11.21 -1.45 16.69
CA PHE A 159 -11.49 -0.94 15.35
C PHE A 159 -11.88 -2.03 14.36
N ILE A 160 -11.16 -3.16 14.34
CA ILE A 160 -11.49 -4.29 13.44
C ILE A 160 -12.84 -4.92 13.82
N GLU A 161 -13.17 -5.04 15.10
CA GLU A 161 -14.49 -5.50 15.55
C GLU A 161 -15.61 -4.62 14.99
N LYS A 162 -15.47 -3.29 15.10
CA LYS A 162 -16.40 -2.33 14.50
C LYS A 162 -16.42 -2.41 12.97
N LEU A 163 -15.26 -2.60 12.36
CA LEU A 163 -15.13 -2.73 10.91
C LEU A 163 -15.95 -3.93 10.40
N VAL A 164 -15.78 -5.08 11.06
CA VAL A 164 -16.51 -6.31 10.75
C VAL A 164 -18.01 -6.16 11.03
N GLU A 165 -18.40 -5.60 12.17
CA GLU A 165 -19.81 -5.37 12.52
C GLU A 165 -20.56 -4.56 11.45
N ASN A 166 -19.88 -3.55 10.87
CA ASN A 166 -20.51 -2.64 9.89
C ASN A 166 -20.34 -3.08 8.43
N ALA A 167 -19.41 -3.98 8.12
CA ALA A 167 -19.05 -4.32 6.74
C ALA A 167 -19.02 -5.83 6.44
N GLN A 168 -19.39 -6.70 7.37
CA GLN A 168 -19.43 -8.15 7.11
C GLN A 168 -20.33 -8.50 5.91
N SER A 169 -19.88 -9.51 5.16
CA SER A 169 -20.61 -10.10 4.04
C SER A 169 -21.91 -10.76 4.51
N ASN A 170 -23.02 -10.51 3.81
CA ASN A 170 -24.31 -11.15 4.09
C ASN A 170 -24.48 -12.49 3.34
N CYS A 171 -23.44 -13.00 2.69
CA CYS A 171 -23.51 -14.23 1.92
C CYS A 171 -23.76 -15.46 2.80
N ASN A 172 -24.54 -16.41 2.28
CA ASN A 172 -24.72 -17.71 2.91
C ASN A 172 -23.49 -18.61 2.67
N ILE A 173 -22.53 -18.57 3.61
CA ILE A 173 -21.30 -19.38 3.54
C ILE A 173 -21.60 -20.86 3.36
N SER A 174 -22.65 -21.38 4.03
CA SER A 174 -22.98 -22.80 3.97
C SER A 174 -23.30 -23.26 2.56
N GLU A 175 -23.90 -22.40 1.73
CA GLU A 175 -24.16 -22.68 0.32
C GLU A 175 -22.91 -22.60 -0.53
N LEU A 176 -22.02 -21.65 -0.22
CA LEU A 176 -20.75 -21.54 -0.92
C LEU A 176 -19.87 -22.78 -0.69
N VAL A 177 -19.92 -23.41 0.48
CA VAL A 177 -19.08 -24.59 0.78
C VAL A 177 -19.55 -25.88 0.07
N LYS A 178 -20.80 -25.96 -0.43
CA LYS A 178 -21.44 -27.22 -0.87
C LYS A 178 -20.83 -27.94 -2.08
N ASN A 179 -19.88 -27.36 -2.82
CA ASN A 179 -19.38 -27.92 -4.09
C ASN A 179 -17.87 -28.24 -4.06
N LEU A 180 -17.51 -29.35 -3.42
CA LEU A 180 -16.11 -29.80 -3.32
C LEU A 180 -15.51 -30.25 -4.67
N GLU A 181 -16.27 -30.97 -5.50
CA GLU A 181 -15.79 -31.48 -6.79
C GLU A 181 -15.38 -30.34 -7.74
N TYR A 182 -16.17 -29.26 -7.78
CA TYR A 182 -15.85 -28.06 -8.55
C TYR A 182 -14.54 -27.42 -8.09
N ASN A 183 -14.33 -27.34 -6.78
CA ASN A 183 -13.13 -26.75 -6.20
C ASN A 183 -11.89 -27.61 -6.56
N GLU A 184 -11.99 -28.94 -6.47
CA GLU A 184 -10.90 -29.85 -6.85
C GLU A 184 -10.58 -29.79 -8.35
N PHE A 185 -11.60 -29.72 -9.21
CA PHE A 185 -11.39 -29.55 -10.65
C PHE A 185 -10.57 -28.30 -10.95
N ARG A 186 -10.88 -27.16 -10.30
CA ARG A 186 -10.13 -25.92 -10.49
C ARG A 186 -8.66 -26.08 -10.10
N TYR A 187 -8.40 -26.68 -8.94
CA TYR A 187 -7.04 -26.80 -8.41
C TYR A 187 -6.18 -27.74 -9.26
N ASN A 188 -6.72 -28.91 -9.60
CA ASN A 188 -6.06 -29.91 -10.45
C ASN A 188 -5.68 -29.34 -11.84
N HIS A 189 -6.44 -28.36 -12.34
CA HIS A 189 -6.20 -27.71 -13.64
C HIS A 189 -5.58 -26.31 -13.51
N ARG A 190 -5.14 -25.91 -12.31
CA ARG A 190 -4.54 -24.59 -12.02
C ARG A 190 -5.42 -23.42 -12.50
N ILE A 191 -6.71 -23.55 -12.28
CA ILE A 191 -7.70 -22.51 -12.58
C ILE A 191 -7.72 -21.52 -11.41
N PRO A 192 -7.44 -20.23 -11.63
CA PRO A 192 -7.38 -19.22 -10.58
C PRO A 192 -8.75 -18.98 -9.94
N PRO A 193 -8.87 -18.50 -8.68
CA PRO A 193 -7.79 -18.31 -7.72
C PRO A 193 -7.63 -19.52 -6.80
N GLY A 194 -6.51 -19.56 -6.07
CA GLY A 194 -6.25 -20.44 -4.94
C GLY A 194 -5.40 -21.67 -5.24
N PHE A 195 -5.11 -22.00 -6.51
CA PHE A 195 -4.31 -23.19 -6.84
C PHE A 195 -2.87 -23.13 -6.30
N GLU A 196 -2.34 -21.95 -5.97
CA GLU A 196 -1.04 -21.84 -5.28
C GLU A 196 -1.03 -22.46 -3.88
N ASP A 197 -2.22 -22.59 -3.29
CA ASP A 197 -2.42 -23.10 -1.94
C ASP A 197 -2.79 -24.60 -1.92
N GLU A 198 -2.68 -25.29 -3.07
CA GLU A 198 -2.97 -26.73 -3.19
C GLU A 198 -2.15 -27.60 -2.23
N SER A 199 -0.90 -27.20 -1.96
CA SER A 199 0.00 -27.91 -1.04
C SER A 199 -0.30 -27.68 0.45
N LYS A 200 -1.22 -26.77 0.81
CA LYS A 200 -1.58 -26.51 2.21
C LYS A 200 -2.48 -27.61 2.77
N THR A 201 -2.18 -28.05 3.98
CA THR A 201 -2.98 -29.07 4.69
C THR A 201 -4.31 -28.52 5.21
N GLU A 202 -4.34 -27.24 5.55
CA GLU A 202 -5.51 -26.51 6.05
C GLU A 202 -5.79 -25.29 5.18
N ASN A 203 -7.06 -24.86 5.14
CA ASN A 203 -7.49 -23.68 4.39
C ASN A 203 -7.09 -23.67 2.90
N LYS A 204 -6.93 -24.84 2.28
CA LYS A 204 -6.51 -24.95 0.87
C LYS A 204 -7.43 -24.19 -0.09
N PHE A 205 -8.73 -24.11 0.22
CA PHE A 205 -9.75 -23.45 -0.61
C PHE A 205 -10.05 -22.00 -0.19
N GLY A 206 -9.30 -21.41 0.74
CA GLY A 206 -9.65 -20.11 1.31
C GLY A 206 -9.77 -18.98 0.28
N ASP A 207 -8.76 -18.85 -0.58
CA ASP A 207 -8.76 -17.88 -1.69
C ASP A 207 -10.00 -18.03 -2.60
N LEU A 208 -10.37 -19.26 -2.94
CA LEU A 208 -11.55 -19.53 -3.76
C LEU A 208 -12.85 -19.16 -3.04
N MET A 209 -12.93 -19.41 -1.72
CA MET A 209 -14.08 -19.01 -0.91
C MET A 209 -14.23 -17.49 -0.87
N ILE A 210 -13.14 -16.76 -0.67
CA ILE A 210 -13.10 -15.29 -0.70
C ILE A 210 -13.59 -14.78 -2.06
N TRP A 211 -13.06 -15.33 -3.16
CA TRP A 211 -13.46 -14.93 -4.51
C TRP A 211 -14.96 -15.15 -4.79
N ARG A 212 -15.50 -16.29 -4.33
CA ARG A 212 -16.93 -16.57 -4.46
C ARG A 212 -17.80 -15.62 -3.66
N GLU A 213 -17.35 -15.21 -2.47
CA GLU A 213 -18.04 -14.16 -1.70
C GLU A 213 -17.98 -12.79 -2.40
N VAL A 214 -16.87 -12.45 -3.07
CA VAL A 214 -16.79 -11.23 -3.89
C VAL A 214 -17.85 -11.25 -4.99
N ILE A 215 -17.93 -12.34 -5.77
CA ILE A 215 -18.94 -12.51 -6.82
C ILE A 215 -20.35 -12.42 -6.25
N GLU A 216 -20.65 -13.18 -5.18
CA GLU A 216 -21.99 -13.25 -4.62
C GLU A 216 -22.45 -11.91 -4.05
N ASN A 217 -21.59 -11.17 -3.33
CA ASN A 217 -21.92 -9.83 -2.87
C ASN A 217 -22.18 -8.86 -4.04
N CYS A 218 -21.44 -8.98 -5.13
CA CYS A 218 -21.67 -8.16 -6.31
C CYS A 218 -23.01 -8.50 -6.99
N LYS A 219 -23.39 -9.78 -7.05
CA LYS A 219 -24.71 -10.22 -7.55
C LYS A 219 -25.84 -9.69 -6.69
N LEU A 220 -25.76 -9.91 -5.38
CA LEU A 220 -26.78 -9.49 -4.42
C LEU A 220 -27.01 -7.97 -4.40
N ARG A 221 -25.98 -7.19 -4.72
CA ARG A 221 -26.02 -5.72 -4.70
C ARG A 221 -26.04 -5.09 -6.09
N GLU A 222 -26.17 -5.90 -7.14
CA GLU A 222 -26.13 -5.47 -8.55
C GLU A 222 -24.92 -4.57 -8.87
N SER A 223 -23.79 -4.84 -8.22
CA SER A 223 -22.59 -4.03 -8.31
C SER A 223 -21.95 -4.13 -9.68
N LYS A 224 -21.70 -2.99 -10.30
CA LYS A 224 -20.99 -2.92 -11.58
C LYS A 224 -19.48 -2.98 -11.42
N ASN A 225 -18.93 -2.49 -10.31
CA ASN A 225 -17.50 -2.42 -10.11
C ASN A 225 -17.08 -2.97 -8.76
N ALA A 226 -16.02 -3.78 -8.74
CA ALA A 226 -15.45 -4.37 -7.53
C ALA A 226 -13.94 -4.14 -7.44
N ILE A 227 -13.45 -3.80 -6.25
CA ILE A 227 -12.01 -3.76 -5.95
C ILE A 227 -11.71 -4.66 -4.77
N PHE A 228 -10.82 -5.64 -4.94
CA PHE A 228 -10.32 -6.46 -3.84
C PHE A 228 -8.94 -5.96 -3.41
N ILE A 229 -8.80 -5.53 -2.16
CA ILE A 229 -7.57 -4.96 -1.61
C ILE A 229 -6.82 -6.02 -0.80
N THR A 230 -5.56 -6.24 -1.17
CA THR A 230 -4.66 -7.23 -0.54
C THR A 230 -3.24 -6.67 -0.40
N LEU A 231 -2.41 -7.30 0.43
CA LEU A 231 -0.96 -7.07 0.45
C LEU A 231 -0.18 -7.98 -0.50
N ASP A 232 -0.83 -9.04 -1.00
CA ASP A 232 -0.19 -10.07 -1.79
C ASP A 232 -0.35 -9.81 -3.30
N SER A 233 0.46 -10.51 -4.10
CA SER A 233 0.38 -10.47 -5.56
C SER A 233 0.57 -11.89 -6.09
N LYS A 234 -0.28 -12.81 -5.62
CA LYS A 234 -0.20 -14.22 -5.96
C LYS A 234 -0.48 -14.43 -7.45
N LYS A 235 0.25 -15.37 -8.06
CA LYS A 235 0.23 -15.60 -9.52
C LYS A 235 -1.07 -16.22 -10.05
N ASP A 236 -1.90 -16.72 -9.15
CA ASP A 236 -3.25 -17.23 -9.38
C ASP A 236 -4.34 -16.16 -9.16
N TRP A 237 -3.96 -14.92 -8.83
CA TRP A 237 -4.89 -13.78 -8.80
C TRP A 237 -4.56 -12.75 -9.87
N VAL A 238 -3.27 -12.50 -10.07
CA VAL A 238 -2.77 -11.43 -10.94
C VAL A 238 -1.70 -11.91 -11.91
N PHE A 239 -1.52 -11.16 -12.99
CA PHE A 239 -0.38 -11.28 -13.91
C PHE A 239 0.42 -9.98 -13.96
N SER A 240 1.66 -10.07 -14.43
CA SER A 240 2.55 -8.94 -14.68
C SER A 240 2.82 -8.84 -16.19
N PRO A 241 2.37 -7.78 -16.89
CA PRO A 241 2.69 -7.58 -18.30
C PRO A 241 4.17 -7.22 -18.49
N ASN A 242 4.69 -7.39 -19.70
CA ASN A 242 6.07 -7.00 -20.02
C ASN A 242 6.22 -5.47 -20.03
N ARG A 243 5.22 -4.77 -20.57
CA ARG A 243 5.20 -3.32 -20.71
C ARG A 243 3.92 -2.73 -20.15
N VAL A 244 4.02 -1.48 -19.71
CA VAL A 244 2.87 -0.68 -19.28
C VAL A 244 2.92 0.70 -19.90
N ILE A 245 1.76 1.30 -20.17
CA ILE A 245 1.67 2.72 -20.53
C ILE A 245 1.56 3.52 -19.24
N ARG A 246 2.54 4.39 -18.99
CA ARG A 246 2.57 5.29 -17.83
C ARG A 246 2.91 6.72 -18.28
N HIS A 247 2.14 7.68 -17.81
CA HIS A 247 2.16 9.07 -18.29
C HIS A 247 2.19 9.16 -19.83
N GLY A 248 1.37 8.32 -20.48
CA GLY A 248 1.27 8.24 -21.94
C GLY A 248 2.49 7.63 -22.66
N LYS A 249 3.45 7.05 -21.94
CA LYS A 249 4.64 6.40 -22.51
C LYS A 249 4.69 4.92 -22.20
N GLU A 250 5.06 4.11 -23.19
CA GLU A 250 5.37 2.70 -22.97
C GLU A 250 6.68 2.57 -22.20
N ILE A 251 6.65 1.85 -21.08
CA ILE A 251 7.81 1.53 -20.26
C ILE A 251 7.84 0.04 -19.92
N ASN A 252 9.05 -0.47 -19.69
CA ASN A 252 9.26 -1.84 -19.23
C ASN A 252 8.79 -2.00 -17.79
N ASN A 253 7.94 -2.98 -17.52
CA ASN A 253 7.31 -3.19 -16.21
C ASN A 253 8.31 -3.60 -15.11
N ASN A 254 9.51 -4.02 -15.50
CA ASN A 254 10.62 -4.38 -14.63
C ASN A 254 11.55 -3.21 -14.27
N THR A 255 11.40 -2.04 -14.89
CA THR A 255 12.30 -0.89 -14.65
C THR A 255 11.86 0.04 -13.51
N ASN A 256 10.58 0.03 -13.11
CA ASN A 256 10.02 0.97 -12.12
C ASN A 256 9.11 0.29 -11.07
N GLY A 257 9.43 -0.96 -10.72
CA GLY A 257 8.58 -1.80 -9.88
C GLY A 257 7.51 -2.52 -10.71
N CYS A 258 7.26 -3.78 -10.39
CA CYS A 258 6.32 -4.60 -11.14
C CYS A 258 4.87 -4.18 -10.84
N HIS A 259 4.15 -3.75 -11.88
CA HIS A 259 2.72 -3.55 -11.84
C HIS A 259 2.00 -4.88 -12.11
N TYR A 260 0.98 -5.17 -11.30
CA TYR A 260 0.17 -6.36 -11.38
C TYR A 260 -1.27 -6.01 -11.73
N PHE A 261 -1.91 -6.89 -12.49
CA PHE A 261 -3.27 -6.73 -13.00
C PHE A 261 -4.03 -8.04 -12.81
N ILE A 262 -5.33 -7.96 -12.52
CA ILE A 262 -6.18 -9.14 -12.35
C ILE A 262 -6.09 -10.09 -13.56
N LEU A 263 -6.09 -11.41 -13.30
CA LEU A 263 -6.08 -12.40 -14.37
C LEU A 263 -7.33 -12.32 -15.26
N PRO A 264 -7.19 -12.43 -16.59
CA PRO A 264 -8.33 -12.42 -17.52
C PRO A 264 -9.40 -13.48 -17.24
N TRP A 265 -9.03 -14.60 -16.59
CA TRP A 265 -9.98 -15.62 -16.14
C TRP A 265 -10.96 -15.05 -15.12
N LEU A 266 -10.43 -14.41 -14.06
CA LEU A 266 -11.23 -13.83 -12.98
C LEU A 266 -12.08 -12.67 -13.49
N THR A 267 -11.54 -11.82 -14.37
CA THR A 267 -12.33 -10.76 -15.02
C THR A 267 -13.49 -11.33 -15.85
N LYS A 268 -13.26 -12.44 -16.57
CA LYS A 268 -14.31 -13.09 -17.37
C LYS A 268 -15.37 -13.70 -16.47
N GLU A 269 -14.96 -14.47 -15.46
CA GLU A 269 -15.86 -15.11 -14.50
C GLU A 269 -16.72 -14.08 -13.77
N PHE A 270 -16.10 -12.99 -13.29
CA PHE A 270 -16.83 -11.87 -12.69
C PHE A 270 -17.91 -11.32 -13.65
N LYS A 271 -17.53 -11.00 -14.89
CA LYS A 271 -18.48 -10.45 -15.87
C LYS A 271 -19.63 -11.41 -16.19
N GLU A 272 -19.35 -12.70 -16.30
CA GLU A 272 -20.34 -13.74 -16.60
C GLU A 272 -21.32 -13.94 -15.44
N GLU A 273 -20.83 -13.90 -14.20
CA GLU A 273 -21.63 -14.16 -13.01
C GLU A 273 -22.38 -12.94 -12.47
N THR A 274 -21.80 -11.74 -12.59
CA THR A 274 -22.34 -10.50 -11.98
C THR A 274 -22.95 -9.54 -12.98
N HIS A 275 -22.68 -9.71 -14.28
CA HIS A 275 -22.93 -8.69 -15.32
C HIS A 275 -22.32 -7.31 -15.00
N GLY A 276 -21.22 -7.32 -14.21
CA GLY A 276 -20.43 -6.15 -13.88
C GLY A 276 -19.47 -5.76 -15.00
N ASP A 277 -18.96 -4.53 -14.90
CA ASP A 277 -18.13 -3.88 -15.91
C ASP A 277 -16.64 -3.95 -15.55
N PHE A 278 -16.32 -3.83 -14.26
CA PHE A 278 -14.93 -3.74 -13.80
C PHE A 278 -14.69 -4.53 -12.51
N VAL A 279 -13.60 -5.29 -12.48
CA VAL A 279 -13.08 -5.89 -11.26
C VAL A 279 -11.56 -5.79 -11.28
N GLU A 280 -10.96 -5.49 -10.13
CA GLU A 280 -9.51 -5.39 -10.01
C GLU A 280 -9.01 -5.90 -8.67
N ILE A 281 -7.80 -6.47 -8.68
CA ILE A 281 -7.07 -6.85 -7.47
C ILE A 281 -6.01 -5.79 -7.23
N MET A 282 -6.12 -5.09 -6.10
CA MET A 282 -5.27 -3.95 -5.78
C MET A 282 -4.36 -4.27 -4.61
N ASN A 283 -3.05 -4.11 -4.81
CA ASN A 283 -2.13 -4.06 -3.69
C ASN A 283 -2.39 -2.79 -2.86
N ILE A 284 -2.36 -2.89 -1.53
CA ILE A 284 -2.56 -1.73 -0.66
C ILE A 284 -1.59 -0.58 -0.96
N ASN A 285 -0.36 -0.86 -1.40
CA ASN A 285 0.59 0.17 -1.80
C ASN A 285 0.05 0.98 -2.99
N SER A 286 -0.56 0.32 -3.97
CA SER A 286 -1.19 1.01 -5.10
C SER A 286 -2.45 1.80 -4.70
N VAL A 287 -3.18 1.35 -3.68
CA VAL A 287 -4.28 2.12 -3.09
C VAL A 287 -3.75 3.37 -2.40
N VAL A 288 -2.67 3.25 -1.61
CA VAL A 288 -2.04 4.37 -0.93
C VAL A 288 -1.43 5.36 -1.94
N ASP A 289 -0.85 4.89 -3.04
CA ASP A 289 -0.39 5.72 -4.15
C ASP A 289 -1.52 6.59 -4.70
N ILE A 290 -2.71 6.01 -4.92
CA ILE A 290 -3.90 6.76 -5.36
C ILE A 290 -4.36 7.76 -4.28
N LEU A 291 -4.42 7.35 -3.02
CA LEU A 291 -4.86 8.21 -1.90
C LEU A 291 -3.92 9.40 -1.68
N TYR A 292 -2.61 9.19 -1.89
CA TYR A 292 -1.56 10.20 -1.77
C TYR A 292 -1.10 10.72 -3.14
N SER A 293 -1.98 10.71 -4.15
CA SER A 293 -1.67 11.28 -5.47
C SER A 293 -2.42 12.60 -5.65
N PRO A 294 -1.74 13.73 -5.86
CA PRO A 294 -2.38 15.00 -6.18
C PRO A 294 -3.16 14.93 -7.51
N ASP A 295 -2.73 14.07 -8.42
CA ASP A 295 -3.35 13.88 -9.74
C ASP A 295 -4.72 13.17 -9.62
N HIS A 296 -4.85 12.23 -8.68
CA HIS A 296 -6.08 11.44 -8.48
C HIS A 296 -6.94 11.95 -7.32
N HIS A 297 -6.33 12.60 -6.32
CA HIS A 297 -6.97 13.01 -5.08
C HIS A 297 -6.58 14.45 -4.67
N PRO A 298 -6.83 15.45 -5.53
CA PRO A 298 -6.23 16.79 -5.42
C PRO A 298 -6.54 17.54 -4.11
N ILE A 299 -7.66 17.25 -3.46
CA ILE A 299 -8.15 18.03 -2.31
C ILE A 299 -7.61 17.50 -0.97
N GLU A 300 -7.62 16.19 -0.75
CA GLU A 300 -7.27 15.60 0.56
C GLU A 300 -6.06 14.66 0.50
N PHE A 301 -5.26 14.64 -0.58
CA PHE A 301 -4.14 13.69 -0.67
C PHE A 301 -3.16 13.82 0.50
N GLU A 302 -2.82 15.04 0.94
CA GLU A 302 -1.90 15.29 2.05
C GLU A 302 -2.30 14.59 3.35
N ARG A 303 -3.61 14.35 3.52
CA ARG A 303 -4.17 13.63 4.66
C ARG A 303 -3.63 12.21 4.78
N PHE A 304 -3.12 11.63 3.70
CA PHE A 304 -2.60 10.26 3.63
C PHE A 304 -1.06 10.19 3.65
N LYS A 305 -0.38 11.29 3.98
CA LYS A 305 1.09 11.37 3.97
C LYS A 305 1.78 10.38 4.89
N ASN A 306 1.24 10.10 6.09
CA ASN A 306 1.90 9.16 7.01
C ASN A 306 1.71 7.72 6.54
N LEU A 307 0.58 7.41 5.93
CA LEU A 307 0.32 6.12 5.30
C LEU A 307 1.26 5.91 4.11
N ALA A 308 1.43 6.91 3.24
CA ALA A 308 2.40 6.89 2.14
C ALA A 308 3.84 6.65 2.63
N LYS A 309 4.28 7.39 3.65
CA LYS A 309 5.59 7.16 4.28
C LYS A 309 5.77 5.75 4.83
N THR A 310 4.70 5.13 5.34
CA THR A 310 4.76 3.77 5.90
C THR A 310 4.99 2.70 4.83
N VAL A 311 4.51 2.94 3.61
CA VAL A 311 4.73 2.05 2.45
C VAL A 311 5.90 2.53 1.58
N ALA A 312 6.72 3.47 2.08
CA ALA A 312 7.86 4.06 1.38
C ALA A 312 7.50 4.66 0.00
N LEU A 313 6.31 5.26 -0.10
CA LEU A 313 5.89 6.00 -1.28
C LEU A 313 6.24 7.49 -1.12
N GLU A 314 6.70 8.07 -2.21
CA GLU A 314 7.07 9.48 -2.33
C GLU A 314 6.48 10.04 -3.63
N LEU A 315 6.10 11.32 -3.62
CA LEU A 315 5.65 12.07 -4.79
C LEU A 315 6.82 12.33 -5.74
N LYS A 316 7.21 11.32 -6.53
CA LYS A 316 8.33 11.39 -7.49
C LYS A 316 7.92 11.14 -8.94
N ASN A 317 6.62 11.15 -9.22
CA ASN A 317 6.07 10.84 -10.55
C ASN A 317 6.12 12.02 -11.54
N SER A 318 6.20 13.27 -11.08
CA SER A 318 6.28 14.48 -11.92
C SER A 318 7.07 15.61 -11.25
N GLU A 319 7.56 16.59 -12.04
CA GLU A 319 8.24 17.77 -11.49
C GLU A 319 7.29 18.63 -10.63
N THR A 320 6.00 18.69 -10.99
CA THR A 320 4.92 19.29 -10.19
C THR A 320 4.84 18.64 -8.80
N ASN A 321 4.74 17.31 -8.74
CA ASN A 321 4.58 16.57 -7.49
C ASN A 321 5.83 16.63 -6.60
N ARG A 322 7.02 16.75 -7.21
CA ARG A 322 8.28 16.99 -6.48
C ARG A 322 8.30 18.35 -5.77
N ILE A 323 7.71 19.39 -6.37
CA ILE A 323 7.58 20.70 -5.72
C ILE A 323 6.57 20.64 -4.58
N ILE A 324 5.45 19.98 -4.80
CA ILE A 324 4.43 19.78 -3.77
C ILE A 324 5.03 19.06 -2.57
N GLU A 325 5.70 17.92 -2.77
CA GLU A 325 6.41 17.21 -1.70
C GLU A 325 7.42 18.11 -0.96
N TRP A 326 8.15 18.95 -1.69
CA TRP A 326 9.08 19.89 -1.08
C TRP A 326 8.36 20.86 -0.14
N PHE A 327 7.20 21.39 -0.54
CA PHE A 327 6.38 22.25 0.33
C PHE A 327 5.81 21.50 1.54
N LEU A 328 5.37 20.25 1.37
CA LEU A 328 4.90 19.40 2.49
C LEU A 328 5.99 19.16 3.53
N VAL A 329 7.24 19.00 3.10
CA VAL A 329 8.40 18.87 3.98
C VAL A 329 8.77 20.21 4.62
N ASN A 330 8.61 21.32 3.90
CA ASN A 330 9.00 22.66 4.34
C ASN A 330 7.77 23.52 4.71
N GLY A 331 6.91 23.02 5.60
CA GLY A 331 5.63 23.65 5.95
C GLY A 331 5.71 25.13 6.36
N ASP A 332 6.81 25.57 6.96
CA ASP A 332 7.01 26.99 7.30
C ASP A 332 7.05 27.90 6.06
N LYS A 333 7.60 27.38 4.95
CA LYS A 333 7.66 28.08 3.66
C LYS A 333 6.29 28.13 2.98
N LEU A 334 5.52 27.06 3.11
CA LEU A 334 4.14 27.02 2.64
C LEU A 334 3.30 28.07 3.38
N ASN A 335 3.40 28.13 4.72
CA ASN A 335 2.71 29.14 5.55
C ASN A 335 3.11 30.58 5.19
N PHE A 336 4.38 30.82 4.87
CA PHE A 336 4.84 32.13 4.39
C PHE A 336 4.13 32.53 3.09
N LEU A 337 4.01 31.59 2.14
CA LEU A 337 3.37 31.85 0.85
C LEU A 337 1.86 32.06 0.98
N ILE A 338 1.17 31.25 1.80
CA ILE A 338 -0.26 31.40 2.08
C ILE A 338 -0.59 32.80 2.61
N ASN A 339 0.28 33.35 3.47
CA ASN A 339 0.09 34.67 4.06
C ASN A 339 0.71 35.82 3.23
N GLY A 340 1.26 35.52 2.05
CA GLY A 340 2.00 36.45 1.20
C GLY A 340 1.60 36.31 -0.26
N ILE A 341 2.51 35.76 -1.07
CA ILE A 341 2.40 35.67 -2.53
C ILE A 341 1.12 34.95 -3.00
N CYS A 342 0.70 33.92 -2.26
CA CYS A 342 -0.47 33.12 -2.60
C CYS A 342 -1.72 33.53 -1.81
N LYS A 343 -1.70 34.69 -1.15
CA LYS A 343 -2.86 35.19 -0.42
C LYS A 343 -3.88 35.76 -1.40
N TRP A 344 -5.14 35.37 -1.25
CA TRP A 344 -6.28 35.94 -1.96
C TRP A 344 -7.39 36.27 -0.97
N ASP A 345 -8.17 37.32 -1.25
CA ASP A 345 -9.21 37.81 -0.34
C ASP A 345 -10.63 37.46 -0.84
N PHE A 346 -10.87 37.40 -2.16
CA PHE A 346 -12.19 37.06 -2.70
C PHE A 346 -12.18 35.83 -3.61
N SER A 347 -11.14 35.64 -4.42
CA SER A 347 -11.04 34.50 -5.32
C SER A 347 -9.59 34.05 -5.54
N PRO A 348 -9.32 32.73 -5.63
CA PRO A 348 -7.99 32.22 -5.96
C PRO A 348 -7.39 32.76 -7.27
N GLY A 349 -8.22 33.23 -8.20
CA GLY A 349 -7.77 33.85 -9.45
C GLY A 349 -7.06 35.21 -9.28
N GLU A 350 -7.04 35.78 -8.08
CA GLU A 350 -6.26 36.98 -7.72
C GLU A 350 -4.76 36.71 -7.63
N VAL A 351 -4.36 35.46 -7.42
CA VAL A 351 -2.96 35.10 -7.24
C VAL A 351 -2.25 35.08 -8.59
N ASP A 352 -1.16 35.85 -8.68
CA ASP A 352 -0.23 35.75 -9.80
C ASP A 352 0.64 34.50 -9.65
N VAL A 353 0.27 33.46 -10.38
CA VAL A 353 0.98 32.17 -10.39
C VAL A 353 2.42 32.32 -10.90
N ASP A 354 2.72 33.33 -11.73
CA ASP A 354 4.10 33.59 -12.16
C ASP A 354 4.95 34.16 -11.01
N GLU A 355 4.38 34.88 -10.05
CA GLU A 355 5.09 35.35 -8.86
C GLU A 355 5.45 34.17 -7.93
N LEU A 356 4.51 33.23 -7.72
CA LEU A 356 4.77 31.97 -7.02
C LEU A 356 5.92 31.20 -7.69
N ARG A 357 5.88 31.08 -9.02
CA ARG A 357 6.93 30.43 -9.80
C ARG A 357 8.29 31.09 -9.58
N GLN A 358 8.38 32.42 -9.69
CA GLN A 358 9.64 33.14 -9.52
C GLN A 358 10.21 32.96 -8.11
N TRP A 359 9.34 32.99 -7.10
CA TRP A 359 9.76 32.72 -5.72
C TRP A 359 10.32 31.31 -5.57
N CYS A 360 9.67 30.30 -6.14
CA CYS A 360 10.11 28.91 -6.06
C CYS A 360 11.48 28.71 -6.71
N VAL A 361 11.68 29.21 -7.93
CA VAL A 361 12.96 29.12 -8.66
C VAL A 361 14.11 29.73 -7.86
N LYS A 362 13.85 30.80 -7.10
CA LYS A 362 14.85 31.50 -6.29
C LYS A 362 15.17 30.79 -4.96
N ASN A 363 14.18 30.16 -4.33
CA ASN A 363 14.29 29.71 -2.94
C ASN A 363 14.42 28.19 -2.76
N ILE A 364 14.01 27.39 -3.75
CA ILE A 364 14.05 25.93 -3.67
C ILE A 364 15.35 25.43 -4.29
N LYS A 365 16.15 24.72 -3.49
CA LYS A 365 17.45 24.15 -3.91
C LYS A 365 17.36 22.65 -4.14
N ILE A 366 16.54 22.25 -5.11
CA ILE A 366 16.44 20.86 -5.57
C ILE A 366 16.58 20.82 -7.10
N GLU A 367 17.10 19.72 -7.63
CA GLU A 367 17.32 19.54 -9.07
C GLU A 367 15.98 19.27 -9.78
N ILE A 368 15.36 20.31 -10.32
CA ILE A 368 14.06 20.24 -10.99
C ILE A 368 14.09 20.90 -12.37
N ASP A 369 13.39 20.28 -13.32
CA ASP A 369 13.08 20.89 -14.62
C ASP A 369 11.85 21.79 -14.49
N TRP A 370 12.09 23.05 -14.13
CA TRP A 370 11.05 24.06 -13.89
C TRP A 370 10.11 24.32 -15.08
N LYS A 371 10.48 23.89 -16.29
CA LYS A 371 9.62 24.02 -17.48
C LYS A 371 8.53 22.96 -17.54
N LYS A 372 8.71 21.83 -16.85
CA LYS A 372 7.74 20.73 -16.79
C LYS A 372 6.77 20.83 -15.60
N VAL A 373 6.88 21.91 -14.82
CA VAL A 373 6.04 22.15 -13.66
C VAL A 373 4.73 22.80 -14.10
N GLU A 374 3.63 22.16 -13.76
CA GLU A 374 2.28 22.70 -13.95
C GLU A 374 1.91 23.59 -12.77
N TRP A 375 2.30 24.86 -12.84
CA TRP A 375 2.18 25.81 -11.71
C TRP A 375 0.76 26.07 -11.25
N ASN A 376 -0.21 26.03 -12.17
CA ASN A 376 -1.62 26.11 -11.80
C ASN A 376 -2.01 24.92 -10.91
N ASN A 377 -1.51 23.71 -11.17
CA ASN A 377 -1.80 22.56 -10.33
C ASN A 377 -1.10 22.69 -8.97
N VAL A 378 0.16 23.16 -8.94
CA VAL A 378 0.86 23.46 -7.67
C VAL A 378 0.03 24.44 -6.84
N PHE A 379 -0.47 25.51 -7.47
CA PHE A 379 -1.30 26.49 -6.78
C PHE A 379 -2.61 25.88 -6.25
N MET A 380 -3.35 25.21 -7.14
CA MET A 380 -4.62 24.57 -6.80
C MET A 380 -4.51 23.50 -5.72
N GLN A 381 -3.39 22.77 -5.63
CA GLN A 381 -3.24 21.65 -4.70
C GLN A 381 -2.68 22.06 -3.33
N LEU A 382 -2.02 23.22 -3.23
CA LEU A 382 -1.37 23.66 -1.99
C LEU A 382 -2.05 24.87 -1.33
N PHE A 383 -2.83 25.66 -2.09
CA PHE A 383 -3.33 26.96 -1.65
C PHE A 383 -4.84 27.14 -1.79
N ILE A 384 -5.55 26.11 -2.26
CA ILE A 384 -7.01 26.04 -2.38
C ILE A 384 -7.46 24.76 -1.70
#